data_AF-U5JGQ6-F1
#
_entry.id   AF-U5JGQ6-F1
#
_cell.length_a   1.000
_cell.length_b   1.000
_cell.length_c   1.000
_cell.angle_alpha   90.00
_cell.angle_beta   90.00
_cell.angle_gamma   90.00
#
_symmetry.space_group_name_H-M   'P 1'
#
loop_
_entity.id
_entity.type
_entity.pdbx_description
1 polymer ?
#
loop_
_entity_poly.entity_id
_entity_poly.type
_entity_poly.pdbx_seq_one_letter_code
_entity_poly.pdbx_strand_id
1 'polypeptide(L)' 'MPGQWEYQVGPSVGIDAGDHIWCSRYILERLTEQAGVVLSLDPKP' A
#
# COMPACT_ATOMS: atom_id res chain seq x y z
N MET A 1 0.14 13.91 7.94
CA MET A 1 -1.04 14.75 7.63
C MET A 1 -2.31 14.02 8.08
N PRO A 2 -3.44 14.71 8.33
CA PRO A 2 -4.72 14.03 8.50
C PRO A 2 -5.02 13.13 7.31
N GLY A 3 -5.37 11.86 7.55
CA GLY A 3 -5.66 10.88 6.48
C GLY A 3 -4.44 10.21 5.84
N GLN A 4 -3.21 10.54 6.25
CA GLN A 4 -1.98 9.92 5.77
C GLN A 4 -1.54 8.78 6.69
N TRP A 5 -1.18 7.63 6.11
CA TRP A 5 -0.80 6.42 6.84
C TRP A 5 0.45 5.76 6.23
N GLU A 6 1.12 4.94 7.03
CA GLU A 6 2.28 4.14 6.62
C GLU A 6 2.16 2.72 7.19
N TYR A 7 2.70 1.74 6.46
CA TYR A 7 2.92 0.38 6.95
C TYR A 7 4.24 -0.17 6.39
N GLN A 8 4.81 -1.16 7.07
CA GLN A 8 6.06 -1.80 6.65
C GLN A 8 5.79 -3.22 6.15
N VAL A 9 6.57 -3.65 5.15
CA VAL A 9 6.57 -5.03 4.63
C VAL A 9 8.00 -5.57 4.74
N GLY A 10 8.19 -6.62 5.53
CA GLY A 10 9.48 -7.31 5.67
C GLY A 10 9.79 -7.78 7.09
N PRO A 11 10.97 -8.42 7.30
CA PRO A 11 12.04 -8.60 6.31
C PRO A 11 11.67 -9.59 5.20
N SER A 12 12.07 -9.28 3.96
CA SER A 12 11.88 -10.11 2.75
C SER A 12 13.22 -10.20 2.01
N VAL A 13 13.49 -11.31 1.32
CA VAL A 13 14.80 -11.56 0.68
C VAL A 13 14.73 -11.29 -0.82
N GLY A 14 15.61 -10.43 -1.34
CA GLY A 14 15.78 -10.24 -2.78
C GLY A 14 14.47 -9.83 -3.48
N ILE A 15 14.04 -10.63 -4.46
CA ILE A 15 12.88 -10.34 -5.30
C ILE A 15 11.56 -10.35 -4.52
N ASP A 16 11.46 -11.16 -3.46
CA ASP A 16 10.26 -11.28 -2.64
C ASP A 16 9.84 -9.94 -2.01
N ALA A 17 10.81 -9.04 -1.76
CA ALA A 17 10.51 -7.71 -1.24
C ALA A 17 9.66 -6.89 -2.22
N GLY A 18 9.95 -6.97 -3.52
CA GLY A 18 9.18 -6.30 -4.56
C GLY A 18 7.80 -6.93 -4.73
N ASP A 19 7.75 -8.27 -4.79
CA ASP A 19 6.50 -9.03 -4.96
C ASP A 19 5.53 -8.75 -3.82
N HIS A 20 6.01 -8.79 -2.57
CA HIS A 20 5.18 -8.52 -1.40
C HIS A 20 4.66 -7.07 -1.37
N ILE A 21 5.46 -6.08 -1.75
CA ILE A 21 5.04 -4.67 -1.80
C ILE A 21 3.97 -4.44 -2.87
N TRP A 22 4.09 -5.07 -4.04
CA TRP A 22 3.08 -4.95 -5.08
C TRP A 22 1.76 -5.61 -4.69
N CYS A 23 1.82 -6.82 -4.12
CA CYS A 23 0.64 -7.49 -3.58
C CYS A 23 0.00 -6.69 -2.44
N SER A 24 0.80 -6.09 -1.55
CA SER A 24 0.26 -5.30 -0.43
C SER A 24 -0.45 -4.03 -0.92
N ARG A 25 0.09 -3.36 -1.95
CA ARG A 25 -0.56 -2.20 -2.59
C ARG A 25 -1.89 -2.58 -3.24
N TYR A 26 -1.92 -3.70 -3.95
CA TYR A 26 -3.15 -4.22 -4.54
C TYR A 26 -4.21 -4.45 -3.46
N ILE A 27 -3.87 -5.18 -2.38
CA ILE A 27 -4.80 -5.45 -1.28
C ILE A 27 -5.30 -4.15 -0.64
N LEU A 28 -4.42 -3.19 -0.40
CA LEU A 28 -4.79 -1.89 0.17
C LEU A 28 -5.81 -1.17 -0.71
N GLU A 29 -5.59 -1.11 -2.02
CA GLU A 29 -6.50 -0.48 -2.96
C GLU A 29 -7.88 -1.18 -2.99
N ARG A 30 -7.90 -2.52 -3.01
CA ARG A 30 -9.15 -3.30 -2.94
C ARG A 30 -9.94 -3.03 -1.66
N LEU A 31 -9.26 -2.91 -0.52
CA LEU A 31 -9.90 -2.57 0.76
C LEU A 31 -10.45 -1.15 0.75
N THR A 32 -9.71 -0.18 0.20
CA THR A 32 -10.20 1.21 0.09
C THR A 32 -11.40 1.32 -0.86
N GLU A 33 -11.42 0.55 -1.96
CA GLU A 33 -12.58 0.47 -2.84
C GLU A 33 -13.82 -0.04 -2.10
N GLN A 34 -13.69 -1.13 -1.32
CA GLN A 34 -14.79 -1.66 -0.50
C GLN A 34 -15.28 -0.67 0.57
N ALA A 35 -14.37 0.15 1.11
CA ALA A 35 -14.71 1.20 2.05
C ALA A 35 -15.26 2.48 1.40
N GLY A 36 -15.28 2.57 0.06
CA GLY A 36 -15.72 3.76 -0.67
C GLY A 36 -14.76 4.95 -0.54
N VAL A 37 -13.46 4.70 -0.31
CA VAL A 37 -12.42 5.72 -0.16
C VAL A 37 -11.40 5.61 -1.29
N VAL A 38 -10.84 6.74 -1.72
CA VAL A 38 -9.78 6.78 -2.75
C VAL A 38 -8.40 6.79 -2.08
N LEU A 39 -7.53 5.89 -2.53
CA LEU A 39 -6.11 5.85 -2.14
C LEU A 39 -5.26 6.68 -3.11
N SER A 40 -4.28 7.41 -2.60
CA SER A 40 -3.20 8.01 -3.41
C SER A 40 -1.84 7.57 -2.90
N LEU A 41 -0.95 7.20 -3.83
CA LEU A 41 0.47 6.93 -3.59
C LEU A 41 1.36 8.05 -4.16
N ASP A 42 0.76 9.16 -4.60
CA ASP A 42 1.52 10.34 -5.05
C ASP A 42 2.29 10.94 -3.85
N PRO A 43 3.59 11.24 -3.98
CA PRO A 43 4.36 11.88 -2.91
C PRO A 43 3.81 13.25 -2.50
N LYS A 44 3.01 13.89 -3.35
CA LYS A 44 2.30 15.14 -3.10
C LYS A 44 0.87 15.05 -3.68
N PRO A 45 -0.06 14.44 -2.93
CA PRO A 45 -1.43 14.21 -3.37
C PRO A 45 -2.28 15.49 -3.35
#